data_AF-A0A816HL52-F1
#
_entry.id   AF-A0A816HL52-F1
#
_cell.length_a   1.000
_cell.length_b   1.000
_cell.length_c   1.000
_cell.angle_alpha   90.00
_cell.angle_beta   90.00
_cell.angle_gamma   90.00
#
_symmetry.space_group_name_H-M   'P 1'
#
loop_
_entity.id
_entity.type
_entity.pdbx_description
1 polymer ?
#
loop_
_entity_poly.entity_id
_entity_poly.type
_entity_poly.pdbx_seq_one_letter_code
_entity_poly.pdbx_strand_id
1 'polypeptide(L)' 'MNNSESPWLNLPSTPSLPHPNQGHFLQLTNHRLWYNIYGQSIHSPVLFLHGGLANSDYWSLQIQELQIDFQCIV' A
#
# COMPACT_ATOMS: atom_id res chain seq x y z
N MET A 1 -24.71 26.52 -1.26
CA MET A 1 -25.36 25.22 -1.01
C MET A 1 -24.43 24.46 -0.08
N ASN A 2 -24.72 24.48 1.22
CA ASN A 2 -23.85 23.91 2.26
C ASN A 2 -24.24 22.44 2.47
N ASN A 3 -23.45 21.51 1.91
CA ASN A 3 -23.67 20.10 2.15
C ASN A 3 -22.92 19.70 3.44
N SER A 4 -23.69 19.50 4.50
CA SER A 4 -23.26 19.14 5.85
C SER A 4 -23.00 17.64 5.96
N GLU A 5 -22.12 17.09 5.13
CA GLU A 5 -21.68 15.71 5.34
C GLU A 5 -20.69 15.63 6.48
N SER A 6 -20.94 14.69 7.38
CA SER A 6 -20.06 14.49 8.52
C SER A 6 -18.68 14.00 8.07
N PRO A 7 -17.57 14.50 8.63
CA PRO A 7 -16.21 14.19 8.16
C PRO A 7 -15.83 12.71 8.09
N TRP A 8 -16.54 11.84 8.83
CA TRP A 8 -16.30 10.39 8.83
C TRP A 8 -16.97 9.65 7.67
N LEU A 9 -17.83 10.30 6.88
CA LEU A 9 -18.44 9.71 5.69
C LEU A 9 -17.51 9.74 4.48
N ASN A 10 -16.54 10.68 4.48
CA ASN A 10 -15.58 10.85 3.41
C ASN A 10 -14.18 10.64 3.94
N LEU A 11 -13.51 9.57 3.51
CA LEU A 11 -12.12 9.34 3.84
C LEU A 11 -11.24 10.35 3.07
N PRO A 12 -10.17 10.88 3.69
CA PRO A 12 -9.19 11.66 2.95
C PRO A 12 -8.57 10.80 1.86
N SER A 13 -8.19 11.42 0.75
CA SER A 13 -7.45 10.73 -0.31
C SER A 13 -6.14 10.14 0.23
N THR A 14 -5.84 8.91 -0.16
CA THR A 14 -4.52 8.31 0.09
C THR A 14 -3.48 8.93 -0.86
N PRO A 15 -2.21 9.05 -0.44
CA PRO A 15 -1.12 9.34 -1.36
C PRO A 15 -0.93 8.19 -2.36
N SER A 16 -0.40 8.47 -3.54
CA SER A 16 -0.06 7.43 -4.50
C SER A 16 1.22 6.71 -4.08
N LEU A 17 1.22 5.38 -4.18
CA LEU A 17 2.40 4.57 -3.97
C LEU A 17 3.58 5.03 -4.84
N PRO A 18 4.83 4.93 -4.34
CA PRO A 18 6.01 5.20 -5.15
C PRO A 18 6.11 4.22 -6.32
N HIS A 19 7.06 4.44 -7.23
CA HIS A 19 7.32 3.48 -8.30
C HIS A 19 7.88 2.17 -7.72
N PRO A 20 7.21 1.02 -7.94
CA PRO A 20 7.68 -0.25 -7.41
C PRO A 20 8.90 -0.75 -8.17
N ASN A 21 9.78 -1.48 -7.48
CA ASN A 21 10.86 -2.23 -8.11
C ASN A 21 10.29 -3.43 -8.89
N GLN A 22 9.26 -4.07 -8.33
CA GLN A 22 8.54 -5.18 -8.94
C GLN A 22 7.09 -5.13 -8.45
N GLY A 23 6.14 -5.56 -9.26
CA GLY A 23 4.75 -5.62 -8.84
C GLY A 23 3.85 -6.17 -9.91
N HIS A 24 2.90 -7.01 -9.52
CA HIS A 24 1.89 -7.56 -10.41
C HIS A 24 0.79 -8.28 -9.60
N PHE A 25 0.05 -9.16 -10.28
CA PHE A 25 -0.88 -10.07 -9.64
C PHE A 25 -0.23 -11.44 -9.49
N LEU A 26 -0.17 -11.96 -8.26
CA LEU A 26 0.08 -13.36 -7.99
C LEU A 26 -1.21 -14.15 -8.28
N GLN A 27 -1.16 -15.05 -9.25
CA GLN A 27 -2.25 -15.98 -9.52
C GLN A 27 -2.28 -17.07 -8.45
N LEU A 28 -3.37 -17.11 -7.68
CA LEU A 28 -3.71 -18.19 -6.76
C LEU A 28 -4.83 -19.02 -7.40
N THR A 29 -5.19 -20.16 -6.82
CA THR A 29 -6.07 -21.17 -7.46
C THR A 29 -7.27 -20.56 -8.18
N ASN A 30 -8.03 -19.68 -7.50
CA ASN A 30 -9.25 -19.08 -8.04
C ASN A 30 -9.31 -17.54 -7.90
N HIS A 31 -8.21 -16.91 -7.50
CA HIS A 31 -8.17 -15.47 -7.25
C HIS A 31 -6.78 -14.91 -7.55
N ARG A 32 -6.70 -13.60 -7.67
CA ARG A 32 -5.44 -12.89 -7.90
C ARG A 32 -5.16 -11.97 -6.74
N LEU A 33 -3.98 -12.10 -6.16
CA LEU A 33 -3.48 -11.19 -5.14
C LEU A 33 -2.63 -10.13 -5.82
N TRP A 34 -3.03 -8.88 -5.72
CA TRP A 34 -2.18 -7.77 -6.13
C TRP A 34 -1.09 -7.57 -5.08
N TYR A 35 0.15 -7.33 -5.52
CA TYR A 35 1.24 -6.94 -4.63
C TYR A 35 2.29 -6.09 -5.35
N ASN A 36 3.00 -5.26 -4.58
CA ASN A 36 4.18 -4.54 -5.02
C ASN A 36 5.36 -4.75 -4.05
N ILE A 37 6.58 -4.65 -4.58
CA ILE A 37 7.84 -4.72 -3.84
C ILE A 37 8.62 -3.43 -4.08
N TYR A 38 9.14 -2.85 -3.00
CA TYR A 38 9.95 -1.63 -2.97
C TYR A 38 11.25 -1.86 -2.21
N GLY A 39 12.28 -1.10 -2.55
CA GLY A 39 13.61 -1.26 -1.98
C GLY A 39 14.35 -2.49 -2.52
N GLN A 40 15.66 -2.51 -2.31
CA GLN A 40 16.56 -3.57 -2.81
C GLN A 40 17.33 -4.26 -1.67
N SER A 41 17.04 -3.90 -0.42
CA SER A 41 17.68 -4.47 0.75
C SER A 41 17.39 -5.98 0.86
N ILE A 42 18.43 -6.77 1.14
CA ILE A 42 18.31 -8.22 1.39
C ILE A 42 18.13 -8.56 2.89
N HIS A 43 17.96 -7.54 3.74
CA HIS A 43 17.60 -7.72 5.14
C HIS A 43 16.18 -8.30 5.29
N SER A 44 15.75 -8.57 6.54
CA SER A 44 14.39 -9.05 6.83
C SER A 44 13.34 -8.10 6.21
N PRO A 45 12.49 -8.60 5.30
CA PRO A 45 11.50 -7.76 4.62
C PRO A 45 10.39 -7.32 5.58
N VAL A 46 9.77 -6.18 5.27
CA VAL A 46 8.60 -5.66 5.97
C VAL A 46 7.36 -5.89 5.11
N LEU A 47 6.41 -6.67 5.61
CA LEU A 47 5.12 -6.90 4.97
C LEU A 47 4.05 -5.97 5.55
N PHE A 48 3.39 -5.20 4.69
CA PHE A 48 2.30 -4.31 5.05
C PHE A 48 0.95 -4.96 4.74
N LEU A 49 0.08 -5.03 5.75
CA LEU A 49 -1.28 -5.55 5.60
C LEU A 49 -2.27 -4.48 6.05
N HIS A 50 -3.20 -4.12 5.18
CA HIS A 50 -4.23 -3.14 5.50
C HIS A 50 -5.42 -3.78 6.25
N GLY A 51 -6.20 -2.96 6.95
CA GLY A 51 -7.46 -3.38 7.56
C GLY A 51 -8.62 -3.44 6.54
N GLY A 52 -9.80 -3.90 6.98
CA GLY A 52 -11.00 -3.90 6.12
C GLY A 52 -11.34 -2.51 5.57
N LEU A 53 -11.86 -2.46 4.34
CA LEU A 53 -12.23 -1.23 3.61
C LEU A 53 -11.07 -0.30 3.21
N ALA A 54 -9.82 -0.67 3.49
CA ALA A 54 -8.63 0.03 3.03
C ALA A 54 -8.00 -0.63 1.78
N ASN A 55 -6.87 -0.11 1.33
CA ASN A 55 -6.02 -0.70 0.28
C ASN A 55 -4.55 -0.32 0.52
N SER A 56 -3.65 -0.76 -0.35
CA SER A 56 -2.20 -0.58 -0.21
C SER A 56 -1.71 0.87 -0.22
N ASP A 57 -2.43 1.80 -0.85
CA ASP A 57 -2.06 3.23 -0.92
C ASP A 57 -1.97 3.87 0.47
N TYR A 58 -2.66 3.31 1.48
CA TYR A 58 -2.58 3.77 2.87
C TYR A 58 -1.17 3.69 3.46
N TRP A 59 -0.29 2.87 2.88
CA TRP A 59 1.09 2.69 3.34
C TRP A 59 2.10 3.53 2.56
N SER A 60 1.67 4.38 1.63
CA SER A 60 2.57 5.11 0.73
C SER A 60 3.68 5.88 1.46
N LEU A 61 3.36 6.55 2.57
CA LEU A 61 4.35 7.32 3.32
C LEU A 61 5.33 6.41 4.08
N GLN A 62 4.85 5.31 4.65
CA GLN A 62 5.69 4.34 5.35
C GLN A 62 6.64 3.64 4.36
N ILE A 63 6.15 3.27 3.18
CA ILE A 63 6.96 2.69 2.12
C ILE A 63 8.01 3.69 1.65
N GLN A 64 7.63 4.97 1.47
CA GLN A 64 8.55 6.01 1.03
C GLN A 64 9.79 6.09 1.94
N GLU A 65 9.58 6.01 3.25
CA GLU A 65 10.66 6.07 4.24
C GLU A 65 11.39 4.73 4.41
N LEU A 66 10.65 3.62 4.57
CA LEU A 66 11.24 2.33 4.93
C LEU A 66 11.93 1.61 3.77
N GLN A 67 11.57 1.91 2.51
CA GLN A 67 12.21 1.27 1.35
C GLN A 67 13.71 1.58 1.22
N ILE A 68 14.20 2.60 1.93
CA ILE A 68 15.62 2.99 1.96
C ILE A 68 16.46 1.88 2.60
N ASP A 69 15.96 1.28 3.69
CA ASP A 69 16.71 0.31 4.50
C ASP A 69 16.16 -1.12 4.38
N PHE A 70 14.90 -1.27 3.96
CA PHE A 70 14.18 -2.54 3.93
C PHE A 70 13.57 -2.82 2.56
N GLN A 71 13.43 -4.11 2.23
CA GLN A 71 12.49 -4.51 1.20
C GLN A 71 11.07 -4.43 1.76
N CYS A 72 10.26 -3.54 1.21
CA CYS A 72 8.86 -3.36 1.59
C CYS A 72 7.95 -4.13 0.62
N ILE A 73 7.02 -4.91 1.15
CA ILE A 73 6.06 -5.70 0.38
C ILE A 73 4.65 -5.33 0.84
N VAL A 74 3.75 -5.09 -0.10
CA VAL A 74 2.39 -4.57 0.16
C VAL A 74 1.37 -5.25 -0.72
#